data_AF-A0A4P2V6G4-F1
#
_entry.id   AF-A0A4P2V6G4-F1
#
_cell.length_a   1.000
_cell.length_b   1.000
_cell.length_c   1.000
_cell.angle_alpha   90.00
_cell.angle_beta   90.00
_cell.angle_gamma   90.00
#
_symmetry.space_group_name_H-M   'P 1'
#
loop_
_entity.id
_entity.type
_entity.pdbx_description
1 polymer ?
#
loop_
_entity_poly.entity_id
_entity_poly.type
_entity_poly.pdbx_seq_one_letter_code
_entity_poly.pdbx_strand_id
1 'polypeptide(L)'
;KPEDSSVAKDHCIAMVQSKVLKQLSILEQRRFDDEDITADVEYLSEKLQNSVQDLSSFDEYATEVRSGRLEWSPVHKSAKFWRENAQRLNEKNYELLRILVHLLETSKDAIILSVACFDIGEYVRHYPRGKHVLEQLGGKQIVMQHLGHEDPNVRYEALLAVQ
;
A
#
# COMPACT_ATOMS: atom_id res chain seq x y z
N LYS A 1 22.54 -11.28 11.62
CA LYS A 1 21.19 -10.67 11.48
C LYS A 1 21.40 -9.25 10.93
N PRO A 2 20.59 -8.73 9.99
CA PRO A 2 20.77 -7.35 9.55
C PRO A 2 20.67 -6.44 10.78
N GLU A 3 21.68 -5.61 11.01
CA GLU A 3 21.69 -4.65 12.13
C GLU A 3 20.89 -3.39 11.80
N ASP A 4 20.64 -3.16 10.51
CA ASP A 4 19.86 -2.03 9.99
C ASP A 4 18.36 -2.38 9.91
N SER A 5 17.55 -1.60 10.62
CA SER A 5 16.08 -1.71 10.65
C SER A 5 15.45 -1.49 9.26
N SER A 6 16.02 -0.62 8.42
CA SER A 6 15.53 -0.37 7.07
C SER A 6 15.68 -1.60 6.18
N VAL A 7 16.86 -2.23 6.22
CA VAL A 7 17.14 -3.44 5.42
C VAL A 7 16.25 -4.61 5.87
N ALA A 8 16.02 -4.75 7.18
CA ALA A 8 15.11 -5.76 7.70
C ALA A 8 13.68 -5.54 7.19
N LYS A 9 13.22 -4.28 7.15
CA LYS A 9 11.90 -3.90 6.64
C LYS A 9 11.74 -4.21 5.16
N ASP A 10 12.72 -3.87 4.33
CA ASP A 10 12.70 -4.13 2.89
C ASP A 10 12.64 -5.63 2.60
N HIS A 11 13.41 -6.43 3.32
CA HIS A 11 13.35 -7.89 3.23
C HIS A 11 11.98 -8.44 3.65
N CYS A 12 11.40 -7.92 4.74
CA CYS A 12 10.06 -8.31 5.15
C CYS A 12 9.01 -7.98 4.07
N ILE A 13 9.07 -6.79 3.46
CA ILE A 13 8.19 -6.40 2.35
C ILE A 13 8.35 -7.38 1.18
N ALA A 14 9.59 -7.68 0.76
CA ALA A 14 9.87 -8.59 -0.34
C ALA A 14 9.31 -10.02 -0.07
N MET A 15 9.46 -10.53 1.15
CA MET A 15 8.92 -11.83 1.55
C MET A 15 7.38 -11.84 1.54
N VAL A 16 6.74 -10.80 2.05
CA VAL A 16 5.26 -10.68 2.06
C VAL A 16 4.72 -10.63 0.64
N GLN A 17 5.34 -9.82 -0.23
CA GLN A 17 4.95 -9.72 -1.64
C GLN A 17 5.12 -11.04 -2.39
N SER A 18 6.19 -11.78 -2.08
CA SER A 18 6.51 -13.10 -2.65
C SER A 18 5.65 -14.23 -2.08
N LYS A 19 4.61 -13.91 -1.30
CA LYS A 19 3.64 -14.87 -0.73
C LYS A 19 4.26 -15.87 0.25
N VAL A 20 5.36 -15.51 0.91
CA VAL A 20 6.02 -16.37 1.90
C VAL A 20 5.07 -16.74 3.04
N LEU A 21 4.26 -15.80 3.55
CA LEU A 21 3.25 -16.09 4.58
C LEU A 21 2.24 -17.16 4.17
N LYS A 22 1.81 -17.16 2.90
CA LYS A 22 0.93 -18.21 2.39
C LYS A 22 1.65 -19.55 2.41
N GLN A 23 2.91 -19.59 2.00
CA GLN A 23 3.70 -20.81 2.02
C GLN A 23 3.95 -21.32 3.45
N LEU A 24 4.23 -20.44 4.40
CA LEU A 24 4.39 -20.79 5.81
C LEU A 24 3.11 -21.41 6.39
N SER A 25 1.93 -20.83 6.08
CA SER A 25 0.65 -21.44 6.51
C SER A 25 0.41 -22.86 5.97
N ILE A 26 0.97 -23.18 4.79
CA ILE A 26 0.93 -24.54 4.22
C ILE A 26 1.93 -25.45 4.95
N LEU A 27 3.10 -24.93 5.32
CA LEU A 27 4.10 -25.68 6.07
C LEU A 27 3.62 -25.99 7.49
N GLU A 28 2.96 -25.06 8.18
CA GLU A 28 2.37 -25.27 9.51
C GLU A 28 1.33 -26.41 9.54
N GLN A 29 0.65 -26.68 8.42
CA GLN A 29 -0.30 -27.79 8.31
C GLN A 29 0.38 -29.15 8.12
N ARG A 30 1.68 -29.18 7.85
CA ARG A 30 2.44 -30.43 7.69
C ARG A 30 3.03 -30.84 9.03
N ARG A 31 3.09 -32.15 9.24
CA ARG A 31 3.85 -32.73 10.35
C ARG A 31 5.31 -32.88 9.94
N PHE A 32 6.20 -32.24 10.68
CA PHE A 32 7.64 -32.47 10.62
C PHE A 32 8.05 -33.26 11.85
N ASP A 33 8.93 -34.24 11.67
CA ASP A 33 9.54 -34.97 12.81
C ASP A 33 10.75 -34.21 13.37
N ASP A 34 11.24 -33.21 12.64
CA ASP A 34 12.31 -32.31 13.04
C ASP A 34 11.73 -31.10 13.80
N GLU A 35 12.10 -31.00 15.08
CA GLU A 35 11.64 -29.93 15.97
C GLU A 35 12.22 -28.56 15.57
N ASP A 36 13.43 -28.52 14.98
CA ASP A 36 14.06 -27.27 14.54
C ASP A 36 13.28 -26.67 13.36
N ILE A 37 12.82 -27.51 12.42
CA ILE A 37 11.98 -27.06 11.30
C ILE A 37 10.66 -26.47 11.80
N THR A 38 10.05 -27.12 12.79
CA THR A 38 8.78 -26.65 13.36
C THR A 38 8.98 -25.30 14.04
N ALA A 39 10.03 -25.16 14.85
CA ALA A 39 10.37 -23.91 15.53
C ALA A 39 10.72 -22.78 14.55
N ASP A 40 11.46 -23.06 13.47
CA ASP A 40 11.81 -22.07 12.45
C ASP A 40 10.59 -21.58 11.67
N VAL A 41 9.66 -22.47 11.32
CA VAL A 41 8.41 -22.11 10.64
C VAL A 41 7.55 -21.23 11.55
N GLU A 42 7.37 -21.60 12.81
CA GLU A 42 6.64 -20.79 13.80
C GLU A 42 7.29 -19.40 13.99
N TYR A 43 8.62 -19.37 14.14
CA TYR A 43 9.38 -18.13 14.28
C TYR A 43 9.19 -17.19 13.08
N LEU A 44 9.34 -17.72 11.86
CA LEU A 44 9.18 -16.94 10.63
C LEU A 44 7.73 -16.46 10.45
N SER A 45 6.76 -17.31 10.76
CA SER A 45 5.33 -16.95 10.73
C SER A 45 5.04 -15.80 11.68
N GLU A 46 5.44 -15.90 12.95
CA GLU A 46 5.22 -14.85 13.94
C GLU A 46 5.90 -13.54 13.52
N LYS A 47 7.17 -13.60 13.11
CA LYS A 47 7.90 -12.40 12.69
C LYS A 47 7.32 -11.72 11.47
N LEU A 48 6.97 -12.49 10.42
CA LEU A 48 6.38 -11.92 9.23
C LEU A 48 4.96 -11.40 9.48
N GLN A 49 4.16 -12.06 10.32
CA GLN A 49 2.82 -11.57 10.68
C GLN A 49 2.90 -10.24 11.45
N ASN A 50 3.80 -10.14 12.43
CA ASN A 50 4.04 -8.90 13.17
C ASN A 50 4.51 -7.78 12.24
N SER A 51 5.49 -8.07 11.37
CA SER A 51 5.93 -7.10 10.36
C SER A 51 4.81 -6.67 9.42
N VAL A 52 3.90 -7.56 9.02
CA VAL A 52 2.73 -7.18 8.21
C VAL A 52 1.82 -6.24 8.98
N GLN A 53 1.57 -6.46 10.28
CA GLN A 53 0.74 -5.55 11.06
C GLN A 53 1.35 -4.15 11.11
N ASP A 54 2.64 -4.04 11.40
CA ASP A 54 3.35 -2.76 11.46
C ASP A 54 3.34 -2.05 10.10
N LEU A 55 3.71 -2.79 9.04
CA LEU A 55 3.71 -2.33 7.65
C LEU A 55 2.31 -2.04 7.09
N SER A 56 1.25 -2.48 7.78
CA SER A 56 -0.14 -2.25 7.38
C SER A 56 -0.84 -1.19 8.25
N SER A 57 -0.09 -0.48 9.10
CA SER A 57 -0.65 0.56 9.95
C SER A 57 -0.93 1.85 9.17
N PHE A 58 -1.94 2.61 9.61
CA PHE A 58 -2.24 3.91 9.00
C PHE A 58 -1.14 4.93 9.24
N ASP A 59 -0.46 4.87 10.37
CA ASP A 59 0.60 5.84 10.69
C ASP A 59 1.82 5.64 9.77
N GLU A 60 2.12 4.38 9.42
CA GLU A 60 3.13 4.06 8.42
C GLU A 60 2.74 4.58 7.03
N TYR A 61 1.52 4.28 6.57
CA TYR A 61 0.97 4.84 5.32
C TYR A 61 1.02 6.37 5.29
N ALA A 62 0.58 7.03 6.36
CA ALA A 62 0.55 8.48 6.44
C ALA A 62 1.98 9.08 6.44
N THR A 63 2.95 8.36 6.98
CA THR A 63 4.37 8.77 6.95
C THR A 63 4.95 8.62 5.55
N GLU A 64 4.67 7.50 4.87
CA GLU A 64 5.06 7.25 3.49
C GLU A 64 4.50 8.32 2.54
N VAL A 65 3.18 8.58 2.59
CA VAL A 65 2.52 9.62 1.79
C VAL A 65 3.16 10.99 2.04
N ARG A 66 3.38 11.38 3.31
CA ARG A 66 4.03 12.67 3.65
C ARG A 66 5.47 12.78 3.16
N SER A 67 6.18 11.65 3.08
CA SER A 67 7.55 11.64 2.55
C SER A 67 7.60 11.86 1.04
N GLY A 68 6.48 11.60 0.34
CA GLY A 68 6.38 11.65 -1.11
C GLY A 68 7.05 10.48 -1.84
N ARG A 69 7.56 9.49 -1.10
CA ARG A 69 8.24 8.30 -1.66
C ARG A 69 7.34 7.08 -1.57
N LEU A 70 6.26 7.11 -2.35
CA LEU A 70 5.32 6.00 -2.41
C LEU A 70 5.96 4.78 -3.07
N GLU A 71 5.83 3.63 -2.41
CA GLU A 71 6.23 2.35 -2.97
C GLU A 71 5.10 1.33 -2.80
N TRP A 72 5.13 0.26 -3.59
CA TRP A 72 4.16 -0.81 -3.38
C TRP A 72 4.46 -1.53 -2.07
N SER A 73 3.65 -1.27 -1.05
CA SER A 73 3.70 -1.92 0.25
C SER A 73 2.36 -2.63 0.59
N PRO A 74 2.29 -3.45 1.67
CA PRO A 74 1.08 -4.18 2.02
C PRO A 74 -0.17 -3.30 2.27
N VAL A 75 -0.03 -2.05 2.74
CA VAL A 75 -1.19 -1.15 2.99
C VAL A 75 -2.01 -0.94 1.73
N HIS A 76 -1.37 -0.63 0.60
CA HIS A 76 -2.09 -0.31 -0.63
C HIS A 76 -2.91 -1.50 -1.10
N LYS A 77 -2.38 -2.72 -1.00
CA LYS A 77 -3.06 -3.93 -1.51
C LYS A 77 -4.09 -4.51 -0.54
N SER A 78 -4.21 -3.98 0.67
CA SER A 78 -5.07 -4.53 1.72
C SER A 78 -6.48 -3.92 1.68
N ALA A 79 -7.45 -4.68 1.19
CA ALA A 79 -8.86 -4.26 1.24
C ALA A 79 -9.37 -3.99 2.67
N LYS A 80 -8.81 -4.68 3.67
CA LYS A 80 -9.12 -4.43 5.09
C LYS A 80 -8.64 -3.03 5.50
N PHE A 81 -7.41 -2.67 5.12
CA PHE A 81 -6.84 -1.36 5.42
C PHE A 81 -7.73 -0.23 4.89
N TRP A 82 -8.14 -0.30 3.62
CA TRP A 82 -8.96 0.75 3.01
C TRP A 82 -10.37 0.84 3.58
N ARG A 83 -10.98 -0.30 3.91
CA ARG A 83 -12.29 -0.32 4.59
C ARG A 83 -12.24 0.39 5.95
N GLU A 84 -11.14 0.24 6.68
CA GLU A 84 -10.98 0.82 8.02
C GLU A 84 -10.50 2.29 7.97
N ASN A 85 -9.66 2.64 6.98
CA ASN A 85 -8.90 3.90 7.02
C ASN A 85 -9.21 4.89 5.90
N ALA A 86 -9.97 4.55 4.85
CA ALA A 86 -10.24 5.48 3.74
C ALA A 86 -10.82 6.81 4.22
N GLN A 87 -11.74 6.80 5.18
CA GLN A 87 -12.33 8.03 5.73
C GLN A 87 -11.29 8.91 6.45
N ARG A 88 -10.20 8.34 6.97
CA ARG A 88 -9.15 9.07 7.68
C ARG A 88 -8.33 9.98 6.77
N LEU A 89 -8.36 9.75 5.45
CA LEU A 89 -7.75 10.68 4.48
C LEU A 89 -8.43 12.06 4.48
N ASN A 90 -9.61 12.20 5.10
CA ASN A 90 -10.30 13.47 5.27
C ASN A 90 -9.81 14.27 6.50
N GLU A 91 -9.02 13.65 7.38
CA GLU A 91 -8.45 14.31 8.55
C GLU A 91 -7.53 15.47 8.15
N LYS A 92 -7.31 16.40 9.08
CA LYS A 92 -6.40 17.54 8.90
C LYS A 92 -6.64 18.33 7.60
N ASN A 93 -7.91 18.56 7.28
CA ASN A 93 -8.34 19.26 6.06
C ASN A 93 -7.84 18.57 4.77
N TYR A 94 -8.05 17.25 4.72
CA TYR A 94 -7.68 16.42 3.58
C TYR A 94 -6.16 16.41 3.30
N GLU A 95 -5.33 16.50 4.33
CA GLU A 95 -3.86 16.61 4.21
C GLU A 95 -3.29 15.53 3.28
N LEU A 96 -3.53 14.25 3.60
CA LEU A 96 -2.98 13.13 2.84
C LEU A 96 -3.53 13.08 1.42
N LEU A 97 -4.83 13.35 1.24
CA LEU A 97 -5.44 13.35 -0.08
C LEU A 97 -4.90 14.50 -0.96
N ARG A 98 -4.66 15.68 -0.39
CA ARG A 98 -4.01 16.80 -1.09
C ARG A 98 -2.56 16.45 -1.48
N ILE A 99 -1.82 15.74 -0.62
CA ILE A 99 -0.47 15.28 -0.95
C ILE A 99 -0.51 14.28 -2.11
N LEU A 100 -1.43 13.30 -2.09
CA LEU A 100 -1.59 12.36 -3.21
C LEU A 100 -1.90 13.08 -4.53
N VAL A 101 -2.81 14.05 -4.52
CA VAL A 101 -3.12 14.87 -5.71
C VAL A 101 -1.88 15.65 -6.16
N HIS A 102 -1.14 16.25 -5.23
CA HIS A 102 0.09 16.98 -5.56
C HIS A 102 1.19 16.08 -6.14
N LEU A 103 1.33 14.85 -5.64
CA LEU A 103 2.26 13.87 -6.20
C LEU A 103 1.89 13.51 -7.64
N LEU A 104 0.60 13.38 -7.95
CA LEU A 104 0.14 13.17 -9.32
C LEU A 104 0.44 14.36 -10.24
N GLU A 105 0.46 15.59 -9.72
CA GLU A 105 0.78 16.78 -10.51
C GLU A 105 2.28 16.96 -10.77
N THR A 106 3.12 16.55 -9.82
CA THR A 106 4.53 16.96 -9.78
C THR A 106 5.53 15.82 -9.99
N SER A 107 5.16 14.58 -9.66
CA SER A 107 6.05 13.44 -9.82
C SER A 107 6.22 13.06 -11.28
N LYS A 108 7.41 12.55 -11.60
CA LYS A 108 7.72 11.89 -12.89
C LYS A 108 8.00 10.40 -12.72
N ASP A 109 8.01 9.93 -11.48
CA ASP A 109 8.27 8.52 -11.18
C ASP A 109 6.98 7.72 -11.39
N ALA A 110 7.03 6.77 -12.32
CA ALA A 110 5.90 5.93 -12.67
C ALA A 110 5.39 5.09 -11.48
N ILE A 111 6.25 4.70 -10.54
CA ILE A 111 5.83 3.95 -9.34
C ILE A 111 4.99 4.85 -8.45
N ILE A 112 5.49 6.06 -8.14
CA ILE A 112 4.77 7.03 -7.31
C ILE A 112 3.42 7.38 -7.93
N LEU A 113 3.39 7.65 -9.24
CA LEU A 113 2.16 7.96 -9.96
C LEU A 113 1.17 6.79 -9.96
N SER A 114 1.65 5.55 -10.15
CA SER A 114 0.81 4.35 -10.12
C SER A 114 0.19 4.14 -8.74
N VAL A 115 0.99 4.21 -7.67
CA VAL A 115 0.52 4.03 -6.29
C VAL A 115 -0.45 5.16 -5.91
N ALA A 116 -0.14 6.42 -6.24
CA ALA A 116 -1.05 7.54 -5.95
C ALA A 116 -2.39 7.42 -6.69
N CYS A 117 -2.39 7.02 -7.96
CA CYS A 117 -3.62 6.74 -8.71
C CYS A 117 -4.43 5.63 -8.04
N PHE A 118 -3.76 4.52 -7.70
CA PHE A 118 -4.39 3.38 -7.04
C PHE A 118 -5.03 3.78 -5.69
N ASP A 119 -4.30 4.53 -4.86
CA ASP A 119 -4.75 4.98 -3.54
C ASP A 119 -5.97 5.92 -3.62
N ILE A 120 -5.99 6.81 -4.62
CA ILE A 120 -7.16 7.65 -4.89
C ILE A 120 -8.36 6.77 -5.31
N GLY A 121 -8.12 5.75 -6.14
CA GLY A 121 -9.14 4.79 -6.53
C GLY A 121 -9.72 4.02 -5.33
N GLU A 122 -8.85 3.54 -4.44
CA GLU A 122 -9.28 2.85 -3.21
C GLU A 122 -10.05 3.78 -2.25
N TYR A 123 -9.59 5.02 -2.08
CA TYR A 123 -10.32 6.03 -1.31
C TYR A 123 -11.72 6.26 -1.86
N VAL A 124 -11.85 6.47 -3.17
CA VAL A 124 -13.14 6.68 -3.84
C VAL A 124 -14.05 5.45 -3.73
N ARG A 125 -13.48 4.25 -3.82
CA ARG A 125 -14.20 2.97 -3.72
C ARG A 125 -14.73 2.71 -2.32
N HIS A 126 -13.96 3.06 -1.29
CA HIS A 126 -14.29 2.75 0.11
C HIS A 126 -14.94 3.92 0.87
N TYR A 127 -14.92 5.14 0.32
CA TYR A 127 -15.60 6.30 0.89
C TYR A 127 -16.67 6.84 -0.07
N PRO A 128 -17.98 6.65 0.23
CA PRO A 128 -19.08 7.02 -0.70
C PRO A 128 -19.09 8.47 -1.18
N ARG A 129 -18.60 9.42 -0.36
CA ARG A 129 -18.50 10.85 -0.74
C ARG A 129 -17.16 11.19 -1.40
N GLY A 130 -16.28 10.22 -1.56
CA GLY A 130 -14.92 10.41 -2.06
C GLY A 130 -14.87 11.01 -3.46
N LYS A 131 -15.79 10.61 -4.36
CA LYS A 131 -15.90 11.21 -5.71
C LYS A 131 -16.11 12.74 -5.65
N HIS A 132 -16.97 13.21 -4.74
CA HIS A 132 -17.25 14.63 -4.58
C HIS A 132 -16.06 15.38 -3.96
N VAL A 133 -15.43 14.80 -2.93
CA VAL A 133 -14.23 15.39 -2.31
C VAL A 133 -13.10 15.51 -3.32
N LEU A 134 -12.84 14.45 -4.11
CA LEU A 134 -11.80 14.43 -5.13
C LEU A 134 -12.05 15.48 -6.22
N GLU A 135 -13.31 15.70 -6.60
CA GLU A 135 -13.70 16.75 -7.54
C GLU A 135 -13.47 18.16 -6.97
N GLN A 136 -13.81 18.39 -5.70
CA GLN A 136 -13.54 19.67 -5.01
C GLN A 136 -12.05 19.99 -4.88
N LEU A 137 -11.21 18.97 -4.72
CA LEU A 137 -9.75 19.12 -4.66
C LEU A 137 -9.08 19.19 -6.05
N GLY A 138 -9.86 19.12 -7.14
CA GLY A 138 -9.32 19.09 -8.51
C GLY A 138 -8.68 17.77 -8.93
N GLY A 139 -8.53 16.81 -8.00
CA GLY A 139 -7.83 15.55 -8.23
C GLY A 139 -8.43 14.69 -9.34
N LYS A 140 -9.75 14.77 -9.58
CA LYS A 140 -10.41 14.03 -10.68
C LYS A 140 -9.82 14.41 -12.05
N GLN A 141 -9.58 15.69 -12.29
CA GLN A 141 -9.00 16.15 -13.56
C GLN A 141 -7.55 15.69 -13.68
N ILE A 142 -6.79 15.72 -12.59
CA ILE A 142 -5.39 15.27 -12.55
C ILE A 142 -5.29 13.76 -12.84
N VAL A 143 -6.12 12.92 -12.20
CA VAL A 143 -6.15 11.48 -12.49
C VAL A 143 -6.51 11.22 -13.97
N MET A 144 -7.46 11.96 -14.53
CA MET A 144 -7.82 11.82 -15.94
C MET A 144 -6.68 12.17 -16.90
N GLN A 145 -5.79 13.10 -16.56
CA GLN A 145 -4.61 13.40 -17.37
C GLN A 145 -3.66 12.20 -17.49
N HIS A 146 -3.59 11.35 -16.46
CA HIS A 146 -2.75 10.15 -16.42
C HIS A 146 -3.28 8.97 -17.24
N LEU A 147 -4.52 9.03 -17.76
CA LEU A 147 -5.04 8.03 -18.70
C LEU A 147 -4.23 7.93 -19.99
N GLY A 148 -3.52 8.99 -20.35
CA GLY A 148 -2.62 9.07 -21.51
C GLY A 148 -1.14 8.93 -21.18
N HIS A 149 -0.77 8.56 -19.95
CA HIS A 149 0.63 8.46 -19.53
C HIS A 149 1.41 7.42 -20.37
N GLU A 150 2.72 7.59 -20.55
CA GLU A 150 3.54 6.67 -21.37
C GLU A 150 3.64 5.27 -20.74
N ASP A 151 3.82 5.23 -19.42
CA ASP A 151 3.88 4.00 -18.62
C ASP A 151 2.51 3.30 -18.56
N PRO A 152 2.41 2.02 -18.94
CA PRO A 152 1.15 1.30 -18.95
C PRO A 152 0.54 1.05 -17.57
N ASN A 153 1.34 0.95 -16.51
CA ASN A 153 0.83 0.76 -15.14
C ASN A 153 0.17 2.03 -14.65
N VAL A 154 0.77 3.20 -14.90
CA VAL A 154 0.16 4.50 -14.56
C VAL A 154 -1.19 4.65 -15.24
N ARG A 155 -1.28 4.35 -16.56
CA ARG A 155 -2.55 4.40 -17.29
C ARG A 155 -3.59 3.43 -16.71
N TYR A 156 -3.16 2.22 -16.37
CA TYR A 156 -4.02 1.18 -15.81
C TYR A 156 -4.63 1.63 -14.48
N GLU A 157 -3.80 2.10 -13.55
CA GLU A 157 -4.28 2.55 -12.23
C GLU A 157 -5.12 3.82 -12.33
N ALA A 158 -4.75 4.77 -13.19
CA ALA A 158 -5.56 5.96 -13.45
C ALA A 158 -6.96 5.59 -13.99
N LEU A 159 -7.03 4.60 -14.89
CA LEU A 159 -8.29 4.10 -15.44
C LEU A 159 -9.16 3.47 -14.35
N LEU A 160 -8.59 2.63 -13.49
CA LEU A 160 -9.33 2.01 -12.39
C LEU A 160 -9.83 3.04 -11.36
N ALA A 161 -9.07 4.12 -11.13
CA ALA A 161 -9.42 5.15 -10.17
C ALA A 161 -10.62 6.01 -10.60
N VAL A 162 -10.88 6.15 -11.92
CA VAL A 162 -11.99 6.96 -12.45
C VAL A 162 -13.27 6.17 -12.76
N GLN A 163 -13.25 4.85 -12.60
CA GLN A 163 -14.39 3.96 -12.87
C GLN A 163 -15.47 3.95 -11.77
#